data_AF-A0AAN8ZUU2-F1
#
_entry.id   AF-A0AAN8ZUU2-F1
#
_cell.length_a   1.000
_cell.length_b   1.000
_cell.length_c   1.000
_cell.angle_alpha   90.00
_cell.angle_beta   90.00
_cell.angle_gamma   90.00
#
_symmetry.space_group_name_H-M   'P 1'
#
loop_
_entity.id
_entity.type
_entity.pdbx_description
1 polymer ?
#
loop_
_entity_poly.entity_id
_entity_poly.type
_entity_poly.pdbx_seq_one_letter_code
_entity_poly.pdbx_strand_id
1 'polypeptide(L)'
;MFAIRLRNTMLGEIHWLHQDLTMYQVEEKYPNFQSEDWRFELRIRYIHSDLHNLYDKDRNTFLYYYEQVKNDYLEDEGKGNEGVDQDTAIQLACIEIKRMFKVSLYSLYFIVYAVAL
;
A
#
# COMPACT_ATOMS: atom_id res chain seq x y z
N MET A 1 12.86 1.23 -9.92
CA MET A 1 11.52 0.70 -9.54
C MET A 1 11.25 0.90 -8.05
N PHE A 2 12.08 0.33 -7.18
CA PHE A 2 11.99 0.54 -5.74
C PHE A 2 12.65 1.85 -5.29
N ALA A 3 12.16 2.39 -4.18
CA ALA A 3 12.72 3.53 -3.47
C ALA A 3 12.45 3.35 -1.97
N ILE A 4 13.24 4.02 -1.14
CA ILE A 4 13.04 4.04 0.31
C ILE A 4 12.43 5.38 0.69
N ARG A 5 11.43 5.37 1.56
CA ARG A 5 10.95 6.56 2.25
C ARG A 5 11.09 6.40 3.75
N LEU A 6 11.34 7.51 4.42
CA LEU A 6 11.26 7.65 5.85
C LEU A 6 9.88 8.27 6.18
N ARG A 7 9.10 7.61 7.03
CA ARG A 7 7.76 8.06 7.44
C ARG A 7 7.73 8.27 8.95
N ASN A 8 7.22 9.41 9.40
CA ASN A 8 6.87 9.65 10.80
C ASN A 8 5.43 9.19 11.05
N THR A 9 5.23 8.20 11.91
CA THR A 9 3.92 7.62 12.20
C THR A 9 3.07 8.48 13.13
N MET A 10 3.67 9.42 13.86
CA MET A 10 2.96 10.35 14.76
C MET A 10 2.54 11.64 14.05
N LEU A 11 3.45 12.24 13.27
CA LEU A 11 3.21 13.50 12.57
C LEU A 11 2.68 13.31 11.14
N GLY A 12 2.77 12.10 10.58
CA GLY A 12 2.40 11.82 9.20
C GLY A 12 3.39 12.37 8.16
N GLU A 13 4.58 12.82 8.58
CA GLU A 13 5.63 13.34 7.70
C GLU A 13 6.23 12.24 6.83
N ILE A 14 6.52 12.55 5.57
CA ILE A 14 7.08 11.58 4.62
C ILE A 14 8.27 12.21 3.87
N HIS A 15 9.40 11.52 3.89
CA HIS A 15 10.62 11.91 3.20
C HIS A 15 11.13 10.78 2.30
N TRP A 16 11.16 11.01 1.00
CA TRP A 16 11.81 10.08 0.08
C TRP A 16 13.32 10.22 0.12
N LEU A 17 14.01 9.09 0.24
CA LEU A 17 15.46 9.04 0.28
C LEU A 17 16.01 8.77 -1.13
N HIS A 18 16.95 9.60 -1.57
CA HIS A 18 17.67 9.37 -2.82
C HIS A 18 18.60 8.16 -2.66
N GLN A 19 18.76 7.36 -3.71
CA GLN A 19 19.58 6.15 -3.69
C GLN A 19 21.06 6.40 -3.36
N ASP A 20 21.55 7.61 -3.64
CA ASP A 20 22.94 8.01 -3.39
C ASP A 20 23.16 8.56 -1.97
N LEU A 21 22.11 8.65 -1.14
CA LEU A 21 22.27 9.08 0.26
C LEU A 21 22.89 7.96 1.08
N THR A 22 23.94 8.29 1.83
CA THR A 22 24.50 7.40 2.84
C THR A 22 23.71 7.50 4.14
N MET A 23 23.78 6.46 4.99
CA MET A 23 23.13 6.49 6.30
C MET A 23 23.64 7.62 7.20
N TYR A 24 24.92 7.99 7.06
CA TYR A 24 25.49 9.15 7.76
C TYR A 24 24.79 10.45 7.36
N GLN A 25 24.56 10.67 6.06
CA GLN A 25 23.85 11.86 5.57
C GLN A 25 22.37 11.86 5.98
N VAL A 26 21.75 10.68 6.11
CA VAL A 26 20.39 10.54 6.64
C VAL A 26 20.34 10.97 8.10
N GLU A 27 21.32 10.55 8.90
CA GLU A 27 21.46 10.94 10.32
C GLU A 27 21.67 12.45 10.48
N GLU A 28 22.55 13.05 9.68
CA GLU A 28 22.75 14.51 9.69
C GLU A 28 21.48 15.28 9.34
N LYS A 29 20.70 14.78 8.38
CA LYS A 29 19.49 15.47 7.88
C LYS A 29 18.26 15.25 8.75
N TYR A 30 18.15 14.08 9.38
CA TYR A 30 16.99 13.67 10.18
C TYR A 30 17.46 13.14 11.54
N PRO A 31 17.95 13.98 12.46
CA PRO A 31 18.63 13.54 13.69
C PRO A 31 17.79 12.64 14.61
N ASN A 32 16.46 12.65 14.46
CA ASN A 32 15.53 11.84 15.25
C ASN A 32 15.03 10.59 14.51
N PHE A 33 15.60 10.23 13.36
CA PHE A 33 15.12 9.10 12.54
C PHE A 33 15.19 7.74 13.26
N GLN A 34 15.96 7.64 14.34
CA GLN A 34 16.08 6.44 15.17
C GLN A 34 14.97 6.33 16.23
N SER A 35 14.15 7.36 16.43
CA SER A 35 12.96 7.27 17.30
C SER A 35 12.00 6.21 16.79
N GLU A 36 11.23 5.59 17.69
CA GLU A 36 10.22 4.58 17.35
C GLU A 36 9.11 5.10 16.42
N ASP A 37 8.95 6.43 16.39
CA ASP A 37 7.99 7.15 15.55
C ASP A 37 8.41 7.21 14.07
N TRP A 38 9.66 6.89 13.76
CA TRP A 38 10.18 6.91 12.39
C TRP A 38 10.34 5.50 11.83
N ARG A 39 9.84 5.29 10.61
CA ARG A 39 9.88 4.01 9.91
C ARG A 39 10.49 4.17 8.53
N PHE A 40 11.46 3.33 8.22
CA PHE A 40 11.91 3.14 6.85
C PHE A 40 10.98 2.18 6.14
N GLU A 41 10.44 2.62 5.01
CA GLU A 41 9.56 1.82 4.17
C GLU A 41 10.21 1.67 2.79
N LEU A 42 10.51 0.42 2.42
CA LEU A 42 10.77 0.07 1.03
C LEU A 42 9.44 0.17 0.28
N ARG A 43 9.45 0.79 -0.90
CA ARG A 43 8.25 0.97 -1.71
C ARG A 43 8.55 0.95 -3.20
N ILE A 44 7.59 0.54 -4.01
CA ILE A 44 7.62 0.72 -5.46
C ILE A 44 7.17 2.15 -5.76
N ARG A 45 8.01 2.92 -6.46
CA ARG A 45 7.74 4.32 -6.83
C ARG A 45 7.72 4.55 -8.34
N TYR A 46 8.48 3.76 -9.10
CA TYR A 46 8.63 3.94 -10.54
C TYR A 46 8.21 2.67 -11.27
N ILE A 47 7.10 2.74 -11.99
CA ILE A 47 6.57 1.66 -12.82
C ILE A 47 6.81 2.04 -14.28
N HIS A 48 7.75 1.36 -14.94
CA HIS A 48 8.14 1.65 -16.32
C HIS A 48 7.44 0.75 -17.36
N SER A 49 6.67 -0.25 -16.91
CA SER A 49 5.97 -1.23 -17.75
C SER A 49 4.50 -1.35 -17.32
N ASP A 50 3.62 -1.77 -18.24
CA ASP A 50 2.24 -2.11 -17.91
C ASP A 50 2.16 -3.13 -16.76
N LEU A 51 1.16 -3.00 -15.90
CA LEU A 51 0.90 -3.91 -14.77
C LEU A 51 0.69 -5.37 -15.21
N HIS A 52 0.10 -5.62 -16.38
CA HIS A 52 -0.07 -6.97 -16.91
C HIS A 52 1.28 -7.61 -17.24
N ASN A 53 2.16 -6.83 -17.89
CA ASN A 53 3.52 -7.25 -18.20
C ASN A 53 4.35 -7.48 -16.93
N LEU A 54 4.16 -6.62 -15.92
CA LEU A 54 4.78 -6.81 -14.60
C LEU A 54 4.30 -8.10 -13.93
N TYR A 55 3.01 -8.41 -13.98
CA TYR A 55 2.46 -9.64 -13.43
C TYR A 55 3.04 -10.89 -14.09
N ASP A 56 3.12 -10.90 -15.42
CA ASP A 56 3.60 -12.06 -16.18
C ASP A 56 5.11 -12.30 -16.00
N LYS A 57 5.90 -11.23 -15.89
CA LYS A 57 7.36 -11.32 -15.77
C LYS A 57 7.85 -11.44 -14.32
N ASP A 58 7.22 -10.73 -13.39
CA ASP A 58 7.61 -10.68 -12.00
C ASP A 58 6.38 -10.55 -11.09
N ARG A 59 5.74 -11.71 -10.89
CA ARG A 59 4.57 -11.85 -10.04
C ARG A 59 4.80 -11.39 -8.60
N ASN A 60 6.00 -11.56 -8.05
CA ASN A 60 6.28 -11.18 -6.67
C ASN A 60 6.30 -9.66 -6.51
N THR A 61 6.98 -8.96 -7.42
CA THR A 61 7.00 -7.50 -7.44
C THR A 61 5.60 -6.93 -7.71
N PHE A 62 4.82 -7.55 -8.60
CA PHE A 62 3.42 -7.17 -8.78
C PHE A 62 2.61 -7.32 -7.50
N LEU A 63 2.70 -8.47 -6.81
CA LEU A 63 1.96 -8.71 -5.57
C LEU A 63 2.39 -7.75 -4.46
N TYR A 64 3.68 -7.43 -4.39
CA TYR A 64 4.19 -6.41 -3.47
C TYR A 64 3.59 -5.02 -3.77
N TYR A 65 3.52 -4.64 -5.05
CA TYR A 65 2.87 -3.39 -5.45
C TYR A 65 1.37 -3.37 -5.10
N TYR A 66 0.69 -4.49 -5.31
CA TYR A 66 -0.72 -4.65 -4.96
C TYR A 66 -0.93 -4.41 -3.45
N GLU A 67 -0.15 -5.07 -2.59
CA GLU A 67 -0.27 -4.86 -1.14
C GLU A 67 0.02 -3.41 -0.75
N GLN A 68 1.01 -2.78 -1.38
CA GLN A 68 1.33 -1.39 -1.16
C GLN A 68 0.14 -0.46 -1.47
N VAL A 69 -0.50 -0.60 -2.64
CA VAL A 69 -1.65 0.20 -3.05
C VAL A 69 -2.86 -0.06 -2.15
N LYS A 70 -3.08 -1.33 -1.78
CA LYS A 70 -4.15 -1.71 -0.85
C LYS A 70 -3.99 -1.04 0.52
N ASN A 71 -2.78 -1.07 1.07
CA ASN A 71 -2.50 -0.45 2.37
C ASN A 71 -2.67 1.07 2.31
N ASP A 72 -2.21 1.72 1.23
CA ASP A 72 -2.44 3.16 1.05
C ASP A 72 -3.93 3.51 0.98
N TYR A 73 -4.75 2.69 0.31
CA TYR A 73 -6.20 2.88 0.25
C TYR A 73 -6.85 2.76 1.64
N LEU A 74 -6.42 1.79 2.46
CA LEU A 74 -6.98 1.55 3.79
C LEU A 74 -6.48 2.57 4.84
N GLU A 75 -5.25 3.06 4.73
CA GLU A 75 -4.66 4.03 5.66
C GLU A 75 -5.18 5.47 5.44
N ASP A 76 -5.77 5.75 4.27
CA ASP A 76 -6.28 7.08 3.91
C ASP A 76 -7.71 7.32 4.43
N GLU A 77 -7.95 7.06 5.72
CA GLU A 77 -9.25 7.30 6.37
C GLU A 77 -9.66 8.79 6.39
N GLY A 78 -8.73 9.71 6.07
CA GLY A 78 -8.95 11.16 6.09
C GLY A 78 -9.02 11.86 4.72
N LYS A 79 -8.59 11.25 3.62
CA LYS A 79 -8.69 11.83 2.25
C LYS A 79 -9.11 10.83 1.16
N GLY A 80 -9.16 9.53 1.46
CA GLY A 80 -9.25 8.46 0.46
C GLY A 80 -10.61 7.79 0.33
N ASN A 81 -11.42 7.75 1.39
CA ASN A 81 -12.78 7.17 1.35
C ASN A 81 -13.86 8.16 0.88
N GLU A 82 -13.58 9.46 0.82
CA GLU A 82 -14.50 10.44 0.22
C GLU A 82 -14.45 10.43 -1.31
N GLY A 83 -13.40 9.85 -1.90
CA GLY A 83 -13.21 9.81 -3.36
C GLY A 83 -13.79 8.59 -4.05
N VAL A 84 -14.15 7.54 -3.30
CA VAL A 84 -14.65 6.27 -3.83
C VAL A 84 -16.07 6.05 -3.34
N ASP A 85 -17.00 5.81 -4.25
CA ASP A 85 -18.38 5.53 -3.89
C ASP A 85 -18.52 4.19 -3.16
N GLN A 86 -19.61 4.05 -2.41
CA GLN A 86 -19.86 2.88 -1.58
C GLN A 86 -19.91 1.57 -2.39
N ASP A 87 -20.45 1.59 -3.60
CA ASP A 87 -20.54 0.38 -4.43
C ASP A 87 -19.15 -0.08 -4.88
N THR A 88 -18.30 0.87 -5.28
CA THR A 88 -16.89 0.58 -5.60
C THR A 88 -16.13 0.05 -4.39
N ALA A 89 -16.32 0.64 -3.21
CA ALA A 89 -15.69 0.15 -1.98
C ALA A 89 -16.12 -1.30 -1.65
N ILE A 90 -17.41 -1.62 -1.80
CA ILE A 90 -17.94 -2.98 -1.60
C ILE A 90 -17.34 -3.95 -2.64
N GLN A 91 -17.23 -3.54 -3.90
CA GLN A 91 -16.62 -4.36 -4.94
C GLN A 91 -15.15 -4.67 -4.65
N LEU A 92 -14.37 -3.67 -4.22
CA LEU A 92 -12.98 -3.86 -3.81
C LEU A 92 -12.85 -4.83 -2.63
N ALA A 93 -13.71 -4.68 -1.61
CA ALA A 93 -13.76 -5.61 -0.48
C ALA A 93 -14.10 -7.04 -0.92
N CYS A 94 -15.06 -7.20 -1.84
CA CYS A 94 -15.37 -8.49 -2.44
C CYS A 94 -14.18 -9.10 -3.17
N ILE A 95 -13.46 -8.31 -3.96
CA ILE A 95 -12.28 -8.81 -4.68
C ILE A 95 -11.21 -9.30 -3.69
N GLU A 96 -10.97 -8.57 -2.60
CA GLU A 96 -9.96 -8.95 -1.60
C GLU A 96 -10.35 -10.23 -0.84
N ILE A 97 -11.60 -10.36 -0.40
CA ILE A 97 -12.09 -11.59 0.25
C ILE A 97 -11.95 -12.78 -0.71
N LYS A 98 -12.27 -12.59 -2.00
CA LYS A 98 -12.12 -13.63 -3.04
C LYS A 98 -10.68 -14.08 -3.16
N ARG A 99 -9.75 -13.12 -3.18
CA ARG A 99 -8.30 -13.36 -3.28
C ARG A 99 -7.76 -14.09 -2.06
N MET A 100 -8.12 -13.62 -0.86
CA MET A 100 -7.67 -14.16 0.43
C MET A 100 -8.10 -15.62 0.63
N PHE A 101 -9.37 -15.91 0.39
CA PHE A 101 -9.93 -17.24 0.68
C PHE A 101 -10.00 -18.17 -0.53
N LYS A 102 -9.58 -17.71 -1.73
CA LYS A 102 -9.78 -18.43 -3.01
C LYS A 102 -11.25 -18.84 -3.21
N VAL A 103 -12.17 -18.02 -2.72
CA VAL A 103 -13.60 -18.35 -2.63
C VAL A 103 -14.33 -18.04 -3.94
N SER A 104 -15.38 -18.81 -4.23
CA SER A 104 -16.29 -18.57 -5.35
C SER A 104 -17.14 -17.32 -5.12
N LEU A 105 -17.46 -16.55 -6.18
CA LEU A 105 -18.24 -15.29 -6.12
C LEU A 105 -19.58 -15.42 -5.35
N TYR A 106 -20.18 -16.61 -5.34
CA TYR A 106 -21.43 -16.88 -4.63
C TYR A 106 -21.30 -16.81 -3.10
N SER A 107 -20.17 -17.23 -2.53
CA SER A 107 -20.00 -17.22 -1.07
C SER A 107 -19.61 -15.85 -0.55
N LEU A 108 -19.04 -14.99 -1.40
CA LEU A 108 -18.78 -13.59 -1.09
C LEU A 108 -20.05 -12.76 -0.93
N TYR A 109 -21.01 -12.98 -1.83
CA TYR A 109 -22.32 -12.35 -1.75
C TYR A 109 -22.97 -12.65 -0.39
N PHE A 110 -22.82 -13.88 0.10
CA PHE A 110 -23.34 -14.32 1.39
C PHE A 110 -22.63 -13.65 2.59
N ILE A 111 -21.31 -13.47 2.53
CA ILE A 111 -20.53 -12.81 3.61
C ILE A 111 -20.86 -11.31 3.68
N VAL A 112 -20.91 -10.62 2.54
CA VAL A 112 -21.26 -9.18 2.52
C VAL A 112 -22.69 -8.98 3.01
N TYR A 113 -23.64 -9.82 2.59
CA TYR A 113 -25.03 -9.75 3.06
C TYR A 113 -25.18 -10.09 4.56
N ALA A 114 -24.30 -10.93 5.11
CA ALA A 114 -24.31 -11.29 6.52
C ALA A 114 -23.61 -10.28 7.45
N VAL A 115 -22.70 -9.45 6.92
CA VAL A 115 -21.96 -8.43 7.69
C VAL A 115 -22.56 -7.03 7.54
N ALA A 116 -23.37 -6.79 6.49
CA ALA A 116 -24.05 -5.51 6.24
C ALA A 116 -25.46 -5.40 6.86
N LEU A 117 -25.84 -6.32 7.76
CA LEU A 117 -27.09 -6.33 8.55
C LEU A 117 -26.75 -6.45 10.04
#